data_AF-A0A968Y3S8-F1
#
_entry.id   AF-A0A968Y3S8-F1
#
_cell.length_a   1.000
_cell.length_b   1.000
_cell.length_c   1.000
_cell.angle_alpha   90.00
_cell.angle_beta   90.00
_cell.angle_gamma   90.00
#
_symmetry.space_group_name_H-M   'P 1'
#
loop_
_entity.id
_entity.type
_entity.pdbx_description
1 polymer ?
#
loop_
_entity_poly.entity_id
_entity_poly.type
_entity_poly.pdbx_seq_one_letter_code
_entity_poly.pdbx_strand_id
1 'polypeptide(L)'
;MPTKSISQVSARSIAFIDSQVEDYQSLVAGVMPGTEAIVIDSRADGVAQIAQVLTNRTKIDSIHIVSHGSPGCLQLGKTQLCSSNVETYRKQLRQWRHALNLHADILIYGCNVAAETASDSINSAKSSSELDACETSLDSAHLIQQIAALTGANIAASTNLTGSADKGGDWELEYTTGDISASLAFKPETLAAYDRVLSNYTLYDGITSIPDPNNPGYVYISDTGIGVFGVPENAPPGTEPQNILRLRYLQIPNPYTTNPLLSTLVHFHQILASILPASQEEIQAL
;
A
#
# COMPACT_ATOMS: atom_id res chain seq x y z
N MET A 1 -53.23 10.24 -1.69
CA MET A 1 -52.33 9.40 -2.51
C MET A 1 -51.46 8.58 -1.57
N PRO A 2 -51.31 7.26 -1.75
CA PRO A 2 -50.44 6.50 -0.88
C PRO A 2 -48.98 6.80 -1.24
N THR A 3 -48.21 7.28 -0.26
CA THR A 3 -46.76 7.44 -0.36
C THR A 3 -46.12 6.05 -0.48
N LYS A 4 -45.53 5.78 -1.64
CA LYS A 4 -44.73 4.59 -1.88
C LYS A 4 -43.50 4.68 -0.97
N SER A 5 -43.54 3.96 0.16
CA SER A 5 -42.36 3.64 0.96
C SER A 5 -41.37 2.93 0.05
N ILE A 6 -40.34 3.64 -0.41
CA ILE A 6 -39.17 2.99 -1.03
C ILE A 6 -38.47 2.31 0.13
N SER A 7 -38.66 0.99 0.25
CA SER A 7 -37.81 0.18 1.11
C SER A 7 -36.38 0.40 0.65
N GLN A 8 -35.57 1.12 1.42
CA GLN A 8 -34.13 1.14 1.22
C GLN A 8 -33.68 -0.31 1.34
N VAL A 9 -33.31 -0.91 0.22
CA VAL A 9 -32.59 -2.17 0.25
C VAL A 9 -31.26 -1.84 0.93
N SER A 10 -31.06 -2.36 2.13
CA SER A 10 -29.78 -2.24 2.83
C SER A 10 -28.67 -2.70 1.89
N ALA A 11 -27.72 -1.81 1.60
CA ALA A 11 -26.56 -2.14 0.77
C ALA A 11 -25.81 -3.33 1.41
N ARG A 12 -25.39 -4.30 0.59
CA ARG A 12 -24.61 -5.45 1.05
C ARG A 12 -23.13 -5.12 0.94
N SER A 13 -22.50 -4.95 2.10
CA SER A 13 -21.08 -4.62 2.19
C SER A 13 -20.30 -5.71 2.94
N ILE A 14 -19.07 -5.96 2.51
CA ILE A 14 -18.12 -6.84 3.19
C ILE A 14 -16.80 -6.10 3.38
N ALA A 15 -16.28 -6.07 4.60
CA ALA A 15 -14.96 -5.58 4.93
C ALA A 15 -14.00 -6.74 5.19
N PHE A 16 -13.02 -6.90 4.31
CA PHE A 16 -11.88 -7.78 4.49
C PHE A 16 -10.75 -7.03 5.18
N ILE A 17 -10.29 -7.53 6.32
CA ILE A 17 -9.27 -6.88 7.15
C ILE A 17 -8.11 -7.84 7.34
N ASP A 18 -6.92 -7.45 6.88
CA ASP A 18 -5.71 -8.25 7.05
C ASP A 18 -5.28 -8.34 8.52
N SER A 19 -5.02 -9.56 9.01
CA SER A 19 -4.58 -9.79 10.39
C SER A 19 -3.16 -9.30 10.70
N GLN A 20 -2.39 -8.89 9.68
CA GLN A 20 -1.08 -8.25 9.87
C GLN A 20 -1.18 -6.76 10.16
N VAL A 21 -2.32 -6.12 9.88
CA VAL A 21 -2.55 -4.73 10.24
C VAL A 21 -2.50 -4.60 11.77
N GLU A 22 -1.69 -3.67 12.26
CA GLU A 22 -1.60 -3.40 13.70
C GLU A 22 -2.98 -3.07 14.28
N ASP A 23 -3.33 -3.67 15.42
CA ASP A 23 -4.64 -3.46 16.06
C ASP A 23 -5.85 -3.65 15.13
N TYR A 24 -5.75 -4.60 14.18
CA TYR A 24 -6.85 -4.93 13.28
C TYR A 24 -8.15 -5.30 14.02
N GLN A 25 -8.05 -5.80 15.26
CA GLN A 25 -9.21 -6.15 16.09
C GLN A 25 -10.09 -4.92 16.40
N SER A 26 -9.49 -3.76 16.65
CA SER A 26 -10.24 -2.51 16.82
C SER A 26 -10.97 -2.11 15.53
N LEU A 27 -10.32 -2.28 14.38
CA LEU A 27 -10.97 -2.05 13.08
C LEU A 27 -12.14 -3.01 12.85
N VAL A 28 -11.99 -4.30 13.16
CA VAL A 28 -13.07 -5.31 13.09
C VAL A 28 -14.24 -4.92 14.00
N ALA A 29 -13.98 -4.56 15.26
CA ALA A 29 -15.02 -4.13 16.21
C ALA A 29 -15.71 -2.82 15.80
N GLY A 30 -15.00 -2.00 15.02
CA GLY A 30 -15.41 -0.70 14.55
C GLY A 30 -16.16 -0.68 13.22
N VAL A 31 -16.36 -1.83 12.58
CA VAL A 31 -17.14 -1.94 11.34
C VAL A 31 -18.59 -1.47 11.57
N MET A 32 -19.13 -0.76 10.59
CA MET A 32 -20.50 -0.23 10.60
C MET A 32 -21.53 -1.37 10.62
N PRO A 33 -22.64 -1.22 11.39
CA PRO A 33 -23.72 -2.20 11.35
C PRO A 33 -24.22 -2.43 9.93
N GLY A 34 -24.42 -3.71 9.55
CA GLY A 34 -24.84 -4.09 8.20
C GLY A 34 -23.67 -4.38 7.24
N THR A 35 -22.43 -4.09 7.63
CA THR A 35 -21.21 -4.54 6.92
C THR A 35 -20.68 -5.80 7.59
N GLU A 36 -20.41 -6.84 6.81
CA GLU A 36 -19.81 -8.08 7.33
C GLU A 36 -18.29 -7.94 7.41
N ALA A 37 -17.71 -8.17 8.59
CA ALA A 37 -16.26 -8.16 8.77
C ALA A 37 -15.67 -9.57 8.61
N ILE A 38 -14.67 -9.71 7.75
CA ILE A 38 -13.94 -10.94 7.50
C ILE A 38 -12.45 -10.68 7.70
N VAL A 39 -11.79 -11.46 8.56
CA VAL A 39 -10.36 -11.36 8.78
C VAL A 39 -9.61 -12.24 7.78
N ILE A 40 -8.59 -11.69 7.12
CA ILE A 40 -7.68 -12.44 6.23
C ILE A 40 -6.57 -13.05 7.11
N ASP A 41 -6.38 -14.37 7.05
CA ASP A 41 -5.29 -15.08 7.74
C ASP A 41 -3.97 -14.75 7.05
N SER A 42 -3.01 -14.24 7.83
CA SER A 42 -1.66 -13.84 7.40
C SER A 42 -0.84 -14.98 6.79
N ARG A 43 -1.20 -16.24 7.04
CA ARG A 43 -0.43 -17.42 6.62
C ARG A 43 -0.87 -17.99 5.28
N ALA A 44 -2.00 -17.54 4.75
CA ALA A 44 -2.59 -18.04 3.51
C ALA A 44 -2.67 -16.95 2.44
N ASP A 45 -2.87 -17.36 1.19
CA ASP A 45 -3.03 -16.44 0.06
C ASP A 45 -4.31 -15.60 0.26
N GLY A 46 -4.16 -14.29 0.47
CA GLY A 46 -5.30 -13.41 0.76
C GLY A 46 -6.24 -13.19 -0.42
N VAL A 47 -5.71 -13.20 -1.66
CA VAL A 47 -6.55 -13.06 -2.86
C VAL A 47 -7.46 -14.27 -3.03
N ALA A 48 -6.92 -15.47 -2.79
CA ALA A 48 -7.66 -16.71 -2.78
C ALA A 48 -8.67 -16.79 -1.62
N GLN A 49 -8.33 -16.28 -0.43
CA GLN A 49 -9.25 -16.20 0.70
C GLN A 49 -10.48 -15.33 0.38
N ILE A 50 -10.26 -14.13 -0.17
CA ILE A 50 -11.35 -13.25 -0.62
C ILE A 50 -12.20 -13.97 -1.68
N ALA A 51 -11.57 -14.59 -2.69
CA ALA A 51 -12.30 -15.32 -3.73
C ALA A 51 -13.13 -16.48 -3.14
N GLN A 52 -12.59 -17.20 -2.16
CA GLN A 52 -13.28 -18.30 -1.47
C GLN A 52 -14.53 -17.80 -0.73
N VAL A 53 -14.41 -16.69 0.02
CA VAL A 53 -15.54 -16.07 0.73
C VAL A 53 -16.61 -15.63 -0.26
N LEU A 54 -16.21 -15.04 -1.39
CA LEU A 54 -17.12 -14.51 -2.42
C LEU A 54 -17.79 -15.58 -3.28
N THR A 55 -17.28 -16.82 -3.29
CA THR A 55 -17.78 -17.92 -4.17
C THR A 55 -19.30 -18.14 -4.08
N ASN A 56 -19.86 -18.03 -2.88
CA ASN A 56 -21.29 -18.26 -2.62
C ASN A 56 -22.04 -16.96 -2.32
N ARG A 57 -21.47 -15.80 -2.67
CA ARG A 57 -22.08 -14.49 -2.48
C ARG A 57 -22.58 -13.97 -3.81
N THR A 58 -23.63 -13.15 -3.74
CA THR A 58 -24.17 -12.43 -4.90
C THR A 58 -24.70 -11.09 -4.44
N LYS A 59 -24.80 -10.14 -5.38
CA LYS A 59 -25.39 -8.82 -5.17
C LYS A 59 -24.71 -8.05 -4.02
N ILE A 60 -23.38 -8.11 -3.97
CA ILE A 60 -22.56 -7.27 -3.12
C ILE A 60 -22.46 -5.88 -3.76
N ASP A 61 -22.75 -4.86 -2.98
CA ASP A 61 -22.72 -3.46 -3.40
C ASP A 61 -21.34 -2.85 -3.13
N SER A 62 -20.67 -3.25 -2.05
CA SER A 62 -19.28 -2.83 -1.82
C SER A 62 -18.41 -3.87 -1.15
N ILE A 63 -17.12 -3.84 -1.51
CA ILE A 63 -16.05 -4.55 -0.83
C ILE A 63 -15.09 -3.52 -0.25
N HIS A 64 -14.69 -3.70 0.99
CA HIS A 64 -13.67 -2.91 1.67
C HIS A 64 -12.48 -3.81 1.96
N ILE A 65 -11.26 -3.38 1.64
CA ILE A 65 -10.03 -4.15 1.85
C ILE A 65 -9.09 -3.30 2.67
N VAL A 66 -8.81 -3.71 3.91
CA VAL A 66 -7.84 -3.06 4.79
C VAL A 66 -6.58 -3.91 4.86
N SER A 67 -5.46 -3.33 4.47
CA SER A 67 -4.18 -4.01 4.51
C SER A 67 -3.01 -3.04 4.57
N HIS A 68 -1.81 -3.59 4.70
CA HIS A 68 -0.62 -2.86 4.32
C HIS A 68 -0.54 -2.64 2.80
N GLY A 69 0.19 -1.60 2.41
CA GLY A 69 0.35 -1.22 1.01
C GLY A 69 1.68 -0.54 0.74
N SER A 70 2.06 -0.53 -0.52
CA SER A 70 3.15 0.27 -1.07
C SER A 70 2.77 0.69 -2.50
N PRO A 71 3.47 1.65 -3.12
CA PRO A 71 3.21 2.02 -4.52
C PRO A 71 3.06 0.80 -5.44
N GLY A 72 1.86 0.61 -5.99
CA GLY A 72 1.54 -0.45 -6.95
C GLY A 72 1.42 -1.86 -6.35
N CYS A 73 1.33 -2.01 -5.03
CA CYS A 73 1.25 -3.29 -4.34
C CYS A 73 0.36 -3.27 -3.09
N LEU A 74 -0.33 -4.38 -2.84
CA LEU A 74 -1.12 -4.68 -1.63
C LEU A 74 -0.60 -5.93 -0.93
N GLN A 75 -0.50 -5.91 0.40
CA GLN A 75 -0.24 -7.11 1.19
C GLN A 75 -1.57 -7.75 1.59
N LEU A 76 -1.86 -8.97 1.15
CA LEU A 76 -3.08 -9.71 1.46
C LEU A 76 -2.74 -11.12 1.95
N GLY A 77 -2.82 -11.32 3.26
CA GLY A 77 -2.35 -12.51 3.93
C GLY A 77 -0.86 -12.71 3.65
N LYS A 78 -0.49 -13.86 3.10
CA LYS A 78 0.87 -14.16 2.64
C LYS A 78 1.21 -13.54 1.27
N THR A 79 0.21 -13.06 0.54
CA THR A 79 0.35 -12.65 -0.86
C THR A 79 0.64 -11.17 -0.97
N GLN A 80 1.67 -10.80 -1.73
CA GLN A 80 1.82 -9.42 -2.21
C GLN A 80 1.24 -9.33 -3.62
N LEU A 81 0.08 -8.68 -3.75
CA LEU A 81 -0.58 -8.44 -5.04
C LEU A 81 -0.08 -7.13 -5.62
N CYS A 82 0.68 -7.20 -6.72
CA CYS A 82 1.33 -6.05 -7.34
C CYS A 82 0.95 -5.91 -8.82
N SER A 83 1.16 -4.74 -9.40
CA SER A 83 0.98 -4.50 -10.85
C SER A 83 1.74 -5.53 -11.72
N SER A 84 2.90 -5.99 -11.26
CA SER A 84 3.73 -6.97 -11.97
C SER A 84 3.18 -8.40 -11.95
N ASN A 85 2.29 -8.74 -11.02
CA ASN A 85 1.82 -10.12 -10.83
C ASN A 85 0.28 -10.27 -10.83
N VAL A 86 -0.48 -9.18 -10.88
CA VAL A 86 -1.96 -9.19 -10.81
C VAL A 86 -2.60 -10.09 -11.87
N GLU A 87 -2.00 -10.20 -13.05
CA GLU A 87 -2.50 -11.07 -14.12
C GLU A 87 -2.47 -12.55 -13.74
N THR A 88 -1.56 -12.96 -12.85
CA THR A 88 -1.54 -14.33 -12.29
C THR A 88 -2.79 -14.63 -11.46
N TYR A 89 -3.41 -13.59 -10.88
CA TYR A 89 -4.62 -13.67 -10.07
C TYR A 89 -5.91 -13.38 -10.86
N ARG A 90 -5.82 -13.23 -12.18
CA ARG A 90 -6.96 -12.92 -13.06
C ARG A 90 -8.17 -13.82 -12.81
N LYS A 91 -7.97 -15.12 -12.60
CA LYS A 91 -9.08 -16.05 -12.35
C LYS A 91 -9.83 -15.70 -11.06
N GLN A 92 -9.10 -15.46 -9.98
CA GLN A 92 -9.62 -15.10 -8.67
C GLN A 92 -10.30 -13.73 -8.70
N LEU A 93 -9.69 -12.72 -9.33
CA LEU A 93 -10.26 -11.38 -9.45
C LEU A 93 -11.53 -11.38 -10.32
N ARG A 94 -11.56 -12.16 -11.41
CA ARG A 94 -12.80 -12.40 -12.16
C ARG A 94 -13.82 -13.18 -11.37
N GLN A 95 -13.42 -14.04 -10.44
CA GLN A 95 -14.37 -14.70 -9.54
C GLN A 95 -15.01 -13.69 -8.58
N TRP A 96 -14.27 -12.66 -8.13
CA TRP A 96 -14.85 -11.57 -7.32
C TRP A 96 -15.99 -10.89 -8.08
N ARG A 97 -15.79 -10.57 -9.39
CA ARG A 97 -16.84 -9.99 -10.25
C ARG A 97 -18.18 -10.72 -10.15
N HIS A 98 -18.19 -12.05 -10.06
CA HIS A 98 -19.44 -12.83 -10.06
C HIS A 98 -20.29 -12.57 -8.81
N ALA A 99 -19.68 -12.14 -7.70
CA ALA A 99 -20.38 -11.80 -6.48
C ALA A 99 -20.90 -10.35 -6.45
N LEU A 100 -20.31 -9.48 -7.26
CA LEU A 100 -20.56 -8.04 -7.28
C LEU A 100 -21.80 -7.67 -8.10
N ASN A 101 -22.49 -6.61 -7.68
CA ASN A 101 -23.45 -5.90 -8.53
C ASN A 101 -22.73 -5.13 -9.66
N LEU A 102 -23.51 -4.68 -10.66
CA LEU A 102 -22.98 -4.00 -11.85
C LEU A 102 -22.18 -2.72 -11.53
N HIS A 103 -22.61 -2.00 -10.51
CA HIS A 103 -22.01 -0.74 -10.03
C HIS A 103 -21.43 -0.90 -8.63
N ALA A 104 -20.89 -2.08 -8.32
CA ALA A 104 -20.28 -2.29 -7.03
C ALA A 104 -18.97 -1.50 -6.92
N ASP A 105 -18.68 -1.06 -5.71
CA ASP A 105 -17.46 -0.33 -5.38
C ASP A 105 -16.48 -1.23 -4.61
N ILE A 106 -15.19 -1.08 -4.88
CA ILE A 106 -14.12 -1.67 -4.07
C ILE A 106 -13.31 -0.53 -3.45
N LEU A 107 -13.24 -0.49 -2.12
CA LEU A 107 -12.50 0.52 -1.37
C LEU A 107 -11.27 -0.14 -0.76
N ILE A 108 -10.09 0.36 -1.10
CA ILE A 108 -8.80 -0.23 -0.76
C ILE A 108 -8.03 0.72 0.17
N TYR A 109 -7.96 0.34 1.44
CA TYR A 109 -7.22 1.03 2.49
C TYR A 109 -5.84 0.39 2.62
N GLY A 110 -4.82 1.06 2.09
CA GLY A 110 -3.45 0.62 2.20
C GLY A 110 -2.52 1.74 1.77
N CYS A 111 -1.47 1.97 2.57
CA CYS A 111 -0.57 3.09 2.37
C CYS A 111 -0.04 3.13 0.92
N ASN A 112 -0.20 4.28 0.26
CA ASN A 112 0.42 4.62 -1.03
C ASN A 112 0.11 3.65 -2.18
N VAL A 113 -0.90 2.78 -2.09
CA VAL A 113 -1.14 1.73 -3.10
C VAL A 113 -1.35 2.34 -4.48
N ALA A 114 -2.05 3.47 -4.53
CA ALA A 114 -2.32 4.23 -5.74
C ALA A 114 -1.44 5.48 -5.90
N ALA A 115 -0.35 5.60 -5.14
CA ALA A 115 0.49 6.80 -5.16
C ALA A 115 1.07 7.07 -6.54
N GLU A 116 0.75 8.23 -7.14
CA GLU A 116 1.42 8.67 -8.36
C GLU A 116 2.92 8.87 -8.07
N THR A 117 3.78 8.35 -8.95
CA THR A 117 5.22 8.58 -8.80
C THR A 117 5.55 9.98 -9.31
N ALA A 118 6.64 10.60 -8.84
CA ALA A 118 7.05 11.93 -9.32
C ALA A 118 7.28 12.02 -10.85
N SER A 119 7.31 10.89 -11.56
CA SER A 119 7.27 10.78 -13.03
C SER A 119 5.97 11.32 -13.63
N ASP A 120 4.85 11.18 -12.91
CA ASP A 120 3.49 11.48 -13.40
C ASP A 120 3.22 12.99 -13.37
N SER A 121 3.89 13.71 -12.47
CA SER A 121 3.78 15.17 -12.36
C SER A 121 4.52 15.93 -13.46
N ILE A 122 5.42 15.27 -14.20
CA ILE A 122 6.20 15.91 -15.28
C ILE A 122 5.55 15.71 -16.65
N ASN A 123 4.75 14.65 -16.84
CA ASN A 123 4.16 14.28 -18.14
C ASN A 123 2.64 14.51 -18.25
N SER A 124 1.97 15.09 -17.24
CA SER A 124 0.54 15.48 -17.34
C SER A 124 0.26 16.62 -18.34
N ALA A 125 1.30 17.15 -18.99
CA ALA A 125 1.18 18.02 -20.15
C ALA A 125 1.73 17.32 -21.42
N LYS A 126 0.81 16.87 -22.29
CA LYS A 126 0.98 16.35 -23.69
C LYS A 126 1.16 14.82 -23.76
N SER A 127 0.51 14.06 -24.64
CA SER A 127 0.06 14.37 -26.01
C SER A 127 -1.00 13.37 -26.47
N SER A 128 -1.99 13.87 -27.21
CA SER A 128 -3.03 13.17 -27.95
C SER A 128 -2.50 12.54 -29.24
N SER A 129 -1.70 11.48 -29.15
CA SER A 129 -1.40 10.64 -30.32
C SER A 129 -1.39 9.18 -29.94
N GLU A 130 -2.46 8.48 -30.35
CA GLU A 130 -2.54 7.04 -30.47
C GLU A 130 -1.32 6.52 -31.25
N LEU A 131 -0.83 5.32 -30.86
CA LEU A 131 0.28 4.55 -31.43
C LEU A 131 1.65 4.85 -30.79
N ASP A 132 1.82 4.39 -29.54
CA ASP A 132 3.01 3.66 -29.07
C ASP A 132 2.79 3.27 -27.59
N ALA A 133 1.83 2.38 -27.35
CA ALA A 133 1.61 1.78 -26.03
C ALA A 133 2.69 0.71 -25.75
N CYS A 134 3.90 1.17 -25.51
CA CYS A 134 4.93 0.41 -24.81
C CYS A 134 5.75 1.39 -23.95
N GLU A 135 5.08 2.30 -23.24
CA GLU A 135 5.71 3.00 -22.13
C GLU A 135 5.59 2.12 -20.91
N THR A 136 6.76 1.72 -20.41
CA THR A 136 6.95 1.14 -19.09
C THR A 136 6.79 2.27 -18.07
N SER A 137 5.60 2.85 -17.98
CA SER A 137 5.26 3.80 -16.94
C SER A 137 5.05 3.00 -15.65
N LEU A 138 5.88 3.31 -14.66
CA LEU A 138 5.85 2.74 -13.30
C LEU A 138 4.65 3.34 -12.55
N ASP A 139 3.45 3.19 -13.12
CA ASP A 139 2.23 3.78 -12.57
C ASP A 139 1.76 2.89 -11.43
N SER A 140 1.94 3.32 -10.19
CA SER A 140 1.39 2.63 -9.02
C SER A 140 -0.13 2.45 -9.14
N ALA A 141 -0.80 3.40 -9.80
CA ALA A 141 -2.21 3.34 -10.17
C ALA A 141 -2.55 2.20 -11.16
N HIS A 142 -1.58 1.64 -11.88
CA HIS A 142 -1.81 0.54 -12.83
C HIS A 142 -2.36 -0.71 -12.14
N LEU A 143 -1.92 -1.01 -10.91
CA LEU A 143 -2.51 -2.10 -10.12
C LEU A 143 -4.02 -1.87 -9.95
N ILE A 144 -4.41 -0.66 -9.56
CA ILE A 144 -5.82 -0.31 -9.32
C ILE A 144 -6.63 -0.42 -10.61
N GLN A 145 -6.10 0.08 -11.73
CA GLN A 145 -6.75 -0.04 -13.04
C GLN A 145 -6.92 -1.51 -13.46
N GLN A 146 -5.91 -2.36 -13.24
CA GLN A 146 -5.99 -3.78 -13.57
C GLN A 146 -7.02 -4.51 -12.70
N ILE A 147 -7.08 -4.22 -11.39
CA ILE A 147 -8.11 -4.79 -10.52
C ILE A 147 -9.50 -4.30 -10.97
N ALA A 148 -9.66 -3.02 -11.31
CA ALA A 148 -10.93 -2.47 -11.80
C ALA A 148 -11.37 -3.17 -13.10
N ALA A 149 -10.46 -3.36 -14.06
CA ALA A 149 -10.74 -4.07 -15.30
C ALA A 149 -11.13 -5.54 -15.09
N LEU A 150 -10.49 -6.23 -14.14
CA LEU A 150 -10.73 -7.65 -13.88
C LEU A 150 -12.00 -7.89 -13.05
N THR A 151 -12.33 -6.98 -12.15
CA THR A 151 -13.51 -7.05 -11.26
C THR A 151 -14.72 -6.29 -11.81
N GLY A 152 -14.53 -5.44 -12.82
CA GLY A 152 -15.53 -4.53 -13.40
C GLY A 152 -16.15 -3.55 -12.41
N ALA A 153 -15.55 -3.38 -11.23
CA ALA A 153 -16.02 -2.49 -10.17
C ALA A 153 -15.35 -1.12 -10.30
N ASN A 154 -15.98 -0.09 -9.75
CA ASN A 154 -15.29 1.16 -9.49
C ASN A 154 -14.40 0.98 -8.25
N ILE A 155 -13.19 1.53 -8.27
CA ILE A 155 -12.25 1.37 -7.17
C ILE A 155 -11.87 2.73 -6.62
N ALA A 156 -11.86 2.84 -5.29
CA ALA A 156 -11.22 3.92 -4.55
C ALA A 156 -10.01 3.37 -3.78
N ALA A 157 -8.87 4.07 -3.79
CA ALA A 157 -7.65 3.62 -3.11
C ALA A 157 -6.81 4.80 -2.57
N SER A 158 -6.07 4.57 -1.48
CA SER A 158 -5.19 5.59 -0.90
C SER A 158 -3.95 5.84 -1.74
N THR A 159 -3.58 7.12 -1.87
CA THR A 159 -2.38 7.62 -2.53
C THR A 159 -1.30 8.04 -1.52
N ASN A 160 -1.65 8.14 -0.24
CA ASN A 160 -0.77 8.56 0.84
C ASN A 160 -0.80 7.54 2.02
N LEU A 161 -0.33 7.94 3.21
CA LEU A 161 -0.44 7.11 4.42
C LEU A 161 -1.90 6.99 4.87
N THR A 162 -2.41 5.77 4.98
CA THR A 162 -3.75 5.53 5.54
C THR A 162 -3.68 5.33 7.06
N GLY A 163 -4.52 6.02 7.84
CA GLY A 163 -4.69 5.80 9.28
C GLY A 163 -4.72 7.08 10.12
N SER A 164 -3.98 7.07 11.23
CA SER A 164 -3.96 8.13 12.24
C SER A 164 -3.45 9.47 11.69
N ALA A 165 -4.27 10.52 11.83
CA ALA A 165 -3.90 11.91 11.55
C ALA A 165 -2.67 12.38 12.34
N ASP A 166 -2.56 11.99 13.61
CA ASP A 166 -1.40 12.32 14.46
C ASP A 166 -0.08 11.72 13.96
N LYS A 167 -0.16 10.72 13.05
CA LYS A 167 0.99 10.07 12.42
C LYS A 167 1.13 10.43 10.94
N GLY A 168 0.41 11.45 10.48
CA GLY A 168 0.48 11.97 9.12
C GLY A 168 -0.29 11.17 8.08
N GLY A 169 -1.21 10.29 8.50
CA GLY A 169 -2.11 9.59 7.60
C GLY A 169 -3.56 10.06 7.71
N ASP A 170 -4.40 9.59 6.81
CA ASP A 170 -5.84 9.84 6.86
C ASP A 170 -6.63 8.62 6.37
N TRP A 171 -7.96 8.70 6.32
CA TRP A 171 -8.82 7.61 5.85
C TRP A 171 -9.48 7.93 4.49
N GLU A 172 -8.96 8.94 3.80
CA GLU A 172 -9.41 9.33 2.47
C GLU A 172 -8.83 8.37 1.42
N LEU A 173 -9.59 8.19 0.35
CA LEU A 173 -9.23 7.34 -0.79
C LEU A 173 -9.22 8.25 -2.02
N GLU A 174 -8.07 8.83 -2.33
CA GLU A 174 -7.97 9.95 -3.27
C GLU A 174 -7.97 9.49 -4.72
N TYR A 175 -7.52 8.26 -4.99
CA TYR A 175 -7.54 7.71 -6.32
C TYR A 175 -8.86 6.99 -6.60
N THR A 176 -9.53 7.33 -7.70
CA THR A 176 -10.77 6.66 -8.12
C THR A 176 -10.77 6.27 -9.59
N THR A 177 -11.26 5.08 -9.94
CA THR A 177 -11.42 4.64 -11.35
C THR A 177 -12.79 4.95 -11.96
N GLY A 178 -13.72 5.51 -11.18
CA GLY A 178 -15.10 5.80 -11.56
C GLY A 178 -15.89 6.38 -10.38
N ASP A 179 -17.21 6.49 -10.53
CA ASP A 179 -18.09 7.03 -9.48
C ASP A 179 -18.14 6.10 -8.26
N ILE A 180 -17.78 6.62 -7.09
CA ILE A 180 -17.83 5.87 -5.83
C ILE A 180 -19.10 6.26 -5.07
N SER A 181 -19.96 5.28 -4.84
CA SER A 181 -21.25 5.44 -4.15
C SER A 181 -21.22 4.90 -2.71
N ALA A 182 -20.30 3.98 -2.42
CA ALA A 182 -20.14 3.38 -1.11
C ALA A 182 -19.52 4.35 -0.10
N SER A 183 -20.08 4.37 1.11
CA SER A 183 -19.49 5.03 2.28
C SER A 183 -18.40 4.17 2.92
N LEU A 184 -17.56 4.75 3.76
CA LEU A 184 -16.56 4.00 4.54
C LEU A 184 -17.22 2.91 5.39
N ALA A 185 -16.55 1.76 5.52
CA ALA A 185 -17.04 0.61 6.28
C ALA A 185 -16.94 0.76 7.81
N PHE A 186 -16.40 1.87 8.32
CA PHE A 186 -16.03 2.03 9.72
C PHE A 186 -16.76 3.19 10.38
N LYS A 187 -17.06 3.03 11.67
CA LYS A 187 -17.61 4.11 12.50
C LYS A 187 -16.59 5.26 12.60
N PRO A 188 -17.01 6.54 12.54
CA PRO A 188 -16.10 7.67 12.67
C PRO A 188 -15.27 7.63 13.96
N GLU A 189 -15.86 7.16 15.07
CA GLU A 189 -15.16 7.08 16.35
C GLU A 189 -14.04 6.04 16.34
N THR A 190 -14.21 4.95 15.59
CA THR A 190 -13.15 3.94 15.38
C THR A 190 -11.97 4.54 14.63
N LEU A 191 -12.25 5.22 13.51
CA LEU A 191 -11.22 5.80 12.66
C LEU A 191 -10.44 6.91 13.39
N ALA A 192 -11.14 7.70 14.21
CA ALA A 192 -10.54 8.73 15.05
C ALA A 192 -9.71 8.17 16.21
N ALA A 193 -10.09 7.01 16.77
CA ALA A 193 -9.39 6.37 17.88
C ALA A 193 -8.21 5.49 17.43
N TYR A 194 -8.17 5.09 16.17
CA TYR A 194 -7.09 4.25 15.63
C TYR A 194 -5.79 5.05 15.54
N ASP A 195 -4.84 4.73 16.41
CA ASP A 195 -3.60 5.48 16.64
C ASP A 195 -2.41 4.94 15.83
N ARG A 196 -2.66 4.17 14.76
CA ARG A 196 -1.66 3.58 13.86
C ARG A 196 -1.86 4.05 12.43
N VAL A 197 -0.86 3.83 11.59
CA VAL A 197 -0.98 3.90 10.12
C VAL A 197 -0.89 2.49 9.56
N LEU A 198 -1.48 2.24 8.39
CA LEU A 198 -1.47 0.93 7.74
C LEU A 198 -0.12 0.61 7.08
N SER A 199 1.01 1.16 7.56
CA SER A 199 2.34 0.87 7.00
C SER A 199 2.93 -0.39 7.61
N ASN A 200 3.62 -1.19 6.79
CA ASN A 200 4.28 -2.41 7.25
C ASN A 200 5.68 -2.06 7.78
N TYR A 201 5.75 -1.40 8.94
CA TYR A 201 7.03 -1.19 9.62
C TYR A 201 7.54 -2.51 10.19
N THR A 202 8.21 -3.32 9.37
CA THR A 202 9.24 -4.21 9.92
C THR A 202 10.46 -3.33 10.14
N LEU A 203 10.59 -2.76 11.34
CA LEU A 203 11.88 -2.25 11.78
C LEU A 203 12.85 -3.42 11.68
N TYR A 204 13.72 -3.43 10.67
CA TYR A 204 14.96 -4.17 10.79
C TYR A 204 15.67 -3.53 11.97
N ASP A 205 15.70 -4.22 13.11
CA ASP A 205 16.56 -3.90 14.24
C ASP A 205 18.00 -4.21 13.82
N GLY A 206 18.46 -3.34 12.94
CA GLY A 206 19.67 -3.39 12.16
C GLY A 206 19.92 -1.96 11.72
N ILE A 207 19.80 -1.03 12.67
CA ILE A 207 20.45 0.27 12.57
C ILE A 207 21.95 -0.04 12.48
N THR A 208 22.46 -0.28 11.28
CA THR A 208 23.90 -0.17 11.05
C THR A 208 24.17 1.32 11.12
N SER A 209 24.62 1.79 12.30
CA SER A 209 25.37 3.04 12.35
C SER A 209 26.44 2.92 11.28
N ILE A 210 26.42 3.77 10.26
CA ILE A 210 27.59 3.88 9.38
C ILE A 210 28.65 4.48 10.29
N PRO A 211 29.75 3.77 10.60
CA PRO A 211 30.79 4.32 11.46
C PRO A 211 31.59 5.34 10.63
N ASP A 212 31.03 6.54 10.47
CA ASP A 212 31.80 7.73 10.14
C ASP A 212 32.15 8.42 11.47
N PRO A 213 33.44 8.50 11.85
CA PRO A 213 33.86 9.15 13.09
C PRO A 213 33.51 10.66 13.15
N ASN A 214 33.09 11.27 12.03
CA ASN A 214 32.76 12.68 11.95
C ASN A 214 31.26 12.97 11.71
N ASN A 215 30.42 11.96 11.42
CA ASN A 215 28.98 12.15 11.22
C ASN A 215 28.17 10.84 11.43
N PRO A 216 27.61 10.59 12.62
CA PRO A 216 26.80 9.39 12.87
C PRO A 216 25.44 9.52 12.16
N GLY A 217 25.40 9.06 10.91
CA GLY A 217 24.16 8.93 10.14
C GLY A 217 23.46 7.59 10.40
N TYR A 218 22.13 7.60 10.42
CA TYR A 218 21.30 6.40 10.50
C TYR A 218 20.63 6.12 9.16
N VAL A 219 20.61 4.85 8.71
CA VAL A 219 19.93 4.42 7.49
C VAL A 219 18.68 3.62 7.88
N TYR A 220 17.53 3.99 7.31
CA TYR A 220 16.26 3.29 7.47
C TYR A 220 15.77 2.75 6.13
N ILE A 221 15.17 1.57 6.14
CA ILE A 221 14.56 0.95 4.97
C ILE A 221 13.07 0.77 5.28
N SER A 222 12.21 1.28 4.40
CA SER A 222 10.75 1.12 4.48
C SER A 222 10.18 0.72 3.12
N ASP A 223 8.88 0.40 3.11
CA ASP A 223 8.06 0.23 1.90
C ASP A 223 7.97 1.50 1.04
N THR A 224 8.26 2.67 1.62
CA THR A 224 8.33 3.96 0.90
C THR A 224 9.73 4.37 0.43
N GLY A 225 10.77 3.57 0.74
CA GLY A 225 12.15 3.79 0.29
C GLY A 225 13.21 3.75 1.40
N ILE A 226 14.45 4.10 1.03
CA ILE A 226 15.61 4.21 1.93
C ILE A 226 15.78 5.67 2.37
N GLY A 227 15.83 5.91 3.68
CA GLY A 227 16.10 7.22 4.27
C GLY A 227 17.44 7.27 5.00
N VAL A 228 18.17 8.39 4.90
CA VAL A 228 19.37 8.65 5.70
C VAL A 228 19.09 9.83 6.62
N PHE A 229 19.24 9.65 7.92
CA PHE A 229 19.14 10.71 8.91
C PHE A 229 20.55 11.18 9.24
N GLY A 230 20.81 12.48 9.07
CA GLY A 230 22.05 13.10 9.50
C GLY A 230 21.82 13.89 10.79
N VAL A 231 22.84 13.93 11.66
CA VAL A 231 22.95 14.95 12.69
C VAL A 231 23.81 16.07 12.10
N PRO A 232 23.42 17.35 12.14
CA PRO A 232 24.28 18.43 11.65
C PRO A 232 25.67 18.36 12.30
N GLU A 233 26.73 18.59 11.52
CA GLU A 233 28.14 18.45 11.93
C GLU A 233 28.51 19.22 13.21
N ASN A 234 27.71 20.23 13.58
CA ASN A 234 27.89 21.07 14.77
C ASN A 234 26.71 21.01 15.76
N ALA A 235 25.90 19.96 15.71
CA ALA A 235 24.72 19.85 16.57
C ALA A 235 25.10 19.57 18.03
N PRO A 236 24.45 20.22 19.01
CA PRO A 236 24.64 19.90 20.43
C PRO A 236 24.43 18.40 20.72
N PRO A 237 25.12 17.83 21.73
CA PRO A 237 24.85 16.47 22.20
C PRO A 237 23.35 16.30 22.54
N GLY A 238 22.71 15.26 22.00
CA GLY A 238 21.28 15.00 22.16
C GLY A 238 20.37 15.68 21.13
N THR A 239 20.92 16.28 20.07
CA THR A 239 20.12 16.80 18.95
C THR A 239 19.45 15.65 18.21
N GLU A 240 18.12 15.74 18.03
CA GLU A 240 17.38 14.76 17.25
C GLU A 240 17.84 14.77 15.78
N PRO A 241 18.01 13.59 15.15
CA PRO A 241 18.40 13.50 13.74
C PRO A 241 17.39 14.24 12.84
N GLN A 242 17.88 15.04 11.90
CA GLN A 242 17.02 15.78 10.98
C GLN A 242 16.88 15.02 9.66
N ASN A 243 15.66 14.99 9.13
CA ASN A 243 15.32 14.32 7.87
C ASN A 243 16.13 14.93 6.71
N ILE A 244 17.04 14.16 6.11
CA ILE A 244 17.60 14.46 4.79
C ILE A 244 17.03 13.43 3.82
N LEU A 245 15.86 13.75 3.26
CA LEU A 245 15.22 12.93 2.23
C LEU A 245 16.01 13.06 0.91
N ARG A 246 17.03 12.22 0.70
CA ARG A 246 17.51 11.93 -0.66
C ARG A 246 16.84 10.64 -1.14
N LEU A 247 15.61 10.79 -1.62
CA LEU A 247 14.89 9.74 -2.33
C LEU A 247 15.59 9.46 -3.68
N ARG A 248 16.46 8.45 -3.72
CA ARG A 248 16.73 7.76 -4.99
C ARG A 248 15.96 6.44 -4.97
N TYR A 249 14.93 6.36 -5.80
CA TYR A 249 14.31 5.09 -6.16
C TYR A 249 15.34 4.23 -6.90
N LEU A 250 16.05 3.38 -6.18
CA LEU A 250 16.72 2.23 -6.76
C LEU A 250 15.78 1.04 -6.52
N GLN A 251 15.29 0.42 -7.59
CA GLN A 251 14.54 -0.83 -7.50
C GLN A 251 15.37 -1.83 -6.70
N ILE A 252 14.98 -2.10 -5.45
CA ILE A 252 15.52 -3.23 -4.71
C ILE A 252 14.84 -4.47 -5.30
N PRO A 253 15.57 -5.38 -5.96
CA PRO A 253 14.99 -6.64 -6.38
C PRO A 253 14.51 -7.37 -5.12
N ASN A 254 13.23 -7.75 -5.14
CA ASN A 254 12.51 -8.53 -4.13
C ASN A 254 13.44 -9.33 -3.16
N PRO A 255 13.59 -8.91 -1.88
CA PRO A 255 14.50 -9.57 -0.94
C PRO A 255 14.07 -10.99 -0.55
N TYR A 256 12.90 -11.45 -1.01
CA TYR A 256 12.35 -12.76 -0.65
C TYR A 256 12.79 -13.92 -1.55
N THR A 257 13.67 -13.71 -2.54
CA THR A 257 14.00 -14.77 -3.51
C THR A 257 15.30 -15.55 -3.25
N THR A 258 16.23 -15.09 -2.41
CA THR A 258 17.35 -15.91 -1.90
C THR A 258 17.88 -15.33 -0.59
N ASN A 259 18.51 -16.17 0.25
CA ASN A 259 19.09 -15.88 1.56
C ASN A 259 19.21 -14.37 1.90
N PRO A 260 18.33 -13.83 2.78
CA PRO A 260 18.16 -12.39 2.98
C PRO A 260 19.40 -11.68 3.53
N LEU A 261 20.39 -12.41 4.04
CA LEU A 261 21.66 -11.83 4.50
C LEU A 261 22.67 -11.63 3.37
N LEU A 262 22.67 -12.46 2.31
CA LEU A 262 23.67 -12.34 1.22
C LEU A 262 23.21 -11.37 0.14
N SER A 263 21.92 -11.38 -0.21
CA SER A 263 21.36 -10.49 -1.24
C SER A 263 21.39 -9.03 -0.77
N THR A 264 21.00 -8.78 0.49
CA THR A 264 21.00 -7.45 1.08
C THR A 264 22.41 -6.87 1.19
N LEU A 265 23.43 -7.67 1.57
CA LEU A 265 24.82 -7.19 1.74
C LEU A 265 25.53 -6.82 0.43
N VAL A 266 25.26 -7.57 -0.65
CA VAL A 266 25.83 -7.31 -1.99
C VAL A 266 25.22 -6.06 -2.62
N HIS A 267 23.91 -5.86 -2.45
CA HIS A 267 23.25 -4.64 -2.91
C HIS A 267 23.61 -3.44 -2.03
N PHE A 268 23.81 -3.63 -0.72
CA PHE A 268 24.27 -2.60 0.23
C PHE A 268 25.61 -1.98 -0.19
N HIS A 269 26.57 -2.79 -0.65
CA HIS A 269 27.86 -2.30 -1.18
C HIS A 269 27.72 -1.48 -2.47
N GLN A 270 26.88 -1.92 -3.40
CA GLN A 270 26.63 -1.18 -4.65
C GLN A 270 25.88 0.12 -4.40
N ILE A 271 24.97 0.13 -3.42
CA ILE A 271 24.21 1.30 -2.97
C ILE A 271 25.16 2.33 -2.33
N LEU A 272 26.02 1.93 -1.39
CA LEU A 272 27.02 2.82 -0.76
C LEU A 272 27.97 3.45 -1.78
N ALA A 273 28.46 2.66 -2.75
CA ALA A 273 29.35 3.13 -3.83
C ALA A 273 28.73 4.19 -4.75
N SER A 274 27.39 4.25 -4.82
CA SER A 274 26.67 5.22 -5.65
C SER A 274 26.26 6.51 -4.91
N ILE A 275 26.39 6.52 -3.58
CA ILE A 275 25.88 7.59 -2.69
C ILE A 275 27.04 8.35 -2.02
N LEU A 276 28.18 7.70 -1.76
CA LEU A 276 29.35 8.33 -1.14
C LEU A 276 30.43 8.69 -2.18
N PRO A 277 31.07 9.87 -2.11
CA PRO A 277 32.25 10.20 -2.93
C PRO A 277 33.53 9.53 -2.40
N ALA A 278 33.43 8.32 -1.83
CA ALA A 278 34.55 7.60 -1.25
C ALA A 278 35.28 6.77 -2.30
N SER A 279 36.60 6.67 -2.15
CA SER A 279 37.47 5.93 -3.06
C SER A 279 37.18 4.42 -2.98
N GLN A 280 37.36 3.69 -4.09
CA GLN A 280 37.10 2.24 -4.16
C GLN A 280 37.84 1.42 -3.08
N GLU A 281 38.95 1.93 -2.54
CA GLU A 281 39.74 1.28 -1.48
C GLU A 281 39.04 1.31 -0.11
N GLU A 282 38.24 2.33 0.19
CA GLU A 282 37.49 2.43 1.47
C GLU A 282 36.27 1.50 1.51
N ILE A 283 35.73 1.15 0.34
CA ILE A 283 34.57 0.27 0.18
C ILE A 283 34.95 -1.21 0.31
N GLN A 284 36.21 -1.59 0.02
CA GLN A 284 36.69 -2.96 0.16
C GLN A 284 37.11 -3.35 1.59
N ALA A 285 37.21 -2.38 2.50
CA ALA A 285 37.60 -2.61 3.90
C ALA A 285 36.41 -2.78 4.87
N LEU A 286 35.17 -2.61 4.37
CA LEU A 286 33.89 -2.83 5.06
C LEU A 286 33.36 -4.25 4.82
#